data_AF-A0A0J6RNZ5-F1
#
_entry.id   AF-A0A0J6RNZ5-F1
#
_cell.length_a   1.000
_cell.length_b   1.000
_cell.length_c   1.000
_cell.angle_alpha   90.00
_cell.angle_beta   90.00
_cell.angle_gamma   90.00
#
_symmetry.space_group_name_H-M   'P 1'
#
loop_
_entity.id
_entity.type
_entity.pdbx_description
1 polymer ?
#
loop_
_entity_poly.entity_id
_entity_poly.type
_entity_poly.pdbx_seq_one_letter_code
_entity_poly.pdbx_strand_id
1 'polypeptide(L)'
;MTRISPTLLASFAALSLGTGAFAQDGKSGTPQPRIGGEAFAAPQNEATGGEPAETAPANTTYKPLLPNQTRAPKPLEATKVQSTVVAKGLDSPWAMEFLPDSRMLVTEKGGKLRIVAKDGTVGQP
;
A
#
# COMPACT_ATOMS: atom_id res chain seq x y z
N MET A 1 -27.34 -6.04 62.35
CA MET A 1 -28.25 -5.01 62.88
C MET A 1 -28.34 -3.87 61.88
N THR A 2 -29.55 -3.68 61.41
CA THR A 2 -30.10 -2.76 60.42
C THR A 2 -29.79 -1.29 60.72
N ARG A 3 -29.46 -0.48 59.70
CA ARG A 3 -30.12 0.83 59.43
C ARG A 3 -30.04 1.17 57.94
N ILE A 4 -31.18 1.63 57.43
CA ILE A 4 -31.59 1.84 56.04
C ILE A 4 -31.97 3.34 55.88
N SER A 5 -31.57 3.95 54.75
CA SER A 5 -32.15 5.12 54.03
C SER A 5 -32.08 6.53 54.64
N PRO A 6 -32.34 7.66 53.91
CA PRO A 6 -32.86 7.84 52.54
C PRO A 6 -32.19 8.91 51.62
N THR A 7 -32.69 8.91 50.38
CA THR A 7 -32.64 9.83 49.21
C THR A 7 -32.72 11.34 49.47
N LEU A 8 -32.07 12.17 48.63
CA LEU A 8 -32.70 13.37 48.04
C LEU A 8 -31.94 13.94 46.83
N LEU A 9 -32.77 14.31 45.85
CA LEU A 9 -32.56 14.87 44.52
C LEU A 9 -32.21 16.37 44.61
N ALA A 10 -31.29 16.87 43.78
CA ALA A 10 -31.24 18.29 43.42
C ALA A 10 -30.57 18.49 42.06
N SER A 11 -31.41 18.58 41.02
CA SER A 11 -31.05 19.19 39.75
C SER A 11 -30.76 20.68 39.97
N PHE A 12 -29.60 21.15 39.53
CA PHE A 12 -29.36 22.57 39.30
C PHE A 12 -29.02 22.77 37.83
N ALA A 13 -30.00 23.25 37.07
CA ALA A 13 -29.78 23.83 35.76
C ALA A 13 -29.20 25.24 35.97
N ALA A 14 -27.96 25.46 35.55
CA ALA A 14 -27.37 26.79 35.44
C ALA A 14 -27.09 27.07 33.97
N LEU A 15 -27.93 27.90 33.38
CA LEU A 15 -27.75 28.47 32.04
C LEU A 15 -26.80 29.66 32.17
N SER A 16 -25.53 29.51 31.79
CA SER A 16 -24.62 30.64 31.61
C SER A 16 -24.36 30.87 30.12
N LEU A 17 -24.93 31.97 29.61
CA LEU A 17 -24.49 32.58 28.35
C LEU A 17 -23.13 33.25 28.60
N GLY A 18 -22.10 32.72 27.97
CA GLY A 18 -20.77 33.32 27.92
C GLY A 18 -20.18 33.21 26.52
N THR A 19 -20.34 34.26 25.73
CA THR A 19 -19.63 34.47 24.46
C THR A 19 -18.21 34.97 24.73
N GLY A 20 -17.20 34.33 24.12
CA GLY A 20 -15.92 34.99 23.86
C GLY A 20 -14.67 34.12 23.95
N ALA A 21 -13.97 34.00 22.82
CA ALA A 21 -12.59 33.54 22.65
C ALA A 21 -12.30 32.04 22.82
N PHE A 22 -12.55 31.27 21.75
CA PHE A 22 -11.80 30.04 21.53
C PHE A 22 -10.35 30.40 21.22
N ALA A 23 -9.48 30.33 22.22
CA ALA A 23 -8.08 30.03 22.01
C ALA A 23 -8.00 28.68 21.30
N GLN A 24 -7.40 28.63 20.11
CA GLN A 24 -7.08 27.37 19.44
C GLN A 24 -5.98 26.67 20.24
N ASP A 25 -6.39 25.85 21.20
CA ASP A 25 -5.55 24.84 21.82
C ASP A 25 -5.01 23.94 20.71
N GLY A 26 -3.68 23.81 20.65
CA GLY A 26 -2.93 23.07 19.63
C GLY A 26 -3.09 21.56 19.73
N LYS A 27 -4.32 21.08 19.93
CA LYS A 27 -4.65 19.67 19.79
C LYS A 27 -4.85 19.37 18.32
N SER A 28 -3.96 18.54 17.79
CA SER A 28 -4.05 17.85 16.50
C SER A 28 -5.39 17.12 16.38
N GLY A 29 -6.44 17.84 15.98
CA GLY A 29 -7.73 17.25 15.65
C GLY A 29 -7.58 16.43 14.36
N THR A 30 -8.07 15.20 14.38
CA THR A 30 -8.14 14.34 13.20
C THR A 30 -8.86 15.10 12.08
N PRO A 31 -8.27 15.28 10.89
CA PRO A 31 -8.93 16.00 9.81
C PRO A 31 -10.24 15.31 9.44
N GLN A 32 -11.36 16.03 9.54
CA GLN A 32 -12.65 15.48 9.12
C GLN A 32 -12.69 15.36 7.59
N PRO A 33 -13.11 14.21 7.02
CA PRO A 33 -13.11 14.01 5.58
C PRO A 33 -14.19 14.88 4.91
N ARG A 34 -13.79 15.60 3.85
CA ARG A 34 -14.69 16.47 3.05
C ARG A 34 -15.54 15.69 2.03
N ILE A 35 -15.29 14.39 1.86
CA ILE A 35 -16.03 13.47 0.98
C ILE A 35 -16.45 12.27 1.83
N GLY A 36 -17.69 11.81 1.70
CA GLY A 36 -18.29 10.72 2.49
C GLY A 36 -17.65 9.34 2.24
N GLY A 37 -16.44 9.16 2.73
CA GLY A 37 -15.71 7.91 2.87
C GLY A 37 -14.81 8.03 4.08
N GLU A 38 -14.58 6.94 4.80
CA GLU A 38 -13.69 6.91 5.97
C GLU A 38 -12.36 7.57 5.62
N ALA A 39 -11.84 8.42 6.51
CA ALA A 39 -10.60 9.14 6.27
C ALA A 39 -9.50 8.17 5.82
N PHE A 40 -8.76 8.52 4.75
CA PHE A 40 -7.63 7.73 4.28
C PHE A 40 -6.60 7.62 5.42
N ALA A 41 -6.64 6.54 6.18
CA ALA A 41 -5.68 6.22 7.21
C ALA A 41 -4.61 5.32 6.60
N ALA A 42 -3.35 5.55 6.97
CA ALA A 42 -2.29 4.61 6.64
C ALA A 42 -2.61 3.27 7.34
N PRO A 43 -2.53 2.12 6.66
CA PRO A 43 -2.62 0.84 7.34
C PRO A 43 -1.47 0.74 8.35
N GLN A 44 -1.79 0.55 9.63
CA GLN A 44 -0.82 0.15 10.64
C GLN A 44 -0.52 -1.33 10.45
N ASN A 45 0.37 -1.61 9.51
CA ASN A 45 0.88 -2.96 9.35
C ASN A 45 1.95 -3.18 10.43
N GLU A 46 1.81 -4.22 11.25
CA GLU A 46 2.90 -4.72 12.08
C GLU A 46 3.96 -5.33 11.15
N ALA A 47 4.81 -4.45 10.62
CA ALA A 47 5.92 -4.82 9.78
C ALA A 47 6.77 -5.88 10.49
N THR A 48 6.93 -7.05 9.88
CA THR A 48 7.78 -8.11 10.45
C THR A 48 9.28 -7.76 10.37
N GLY A 49 9.67 -6.59 9.85
CA GLY A 49 11.04 -6.10 9.81
C GLY A 49 11.13 -4.58 10.02
N GLY A 50 12.16 -4.11 10.71
CA GLY A 50 12.34 -2.69 11.07
C GLY A 50 12.98 -1.82 9.99
N GLU A 51 13.69 -2.44 9.03
CA GLU A 51 14.40 -1.72 7.97
C GLU A 51 13.64 -1.78 6.63
N PRO A 52 13.61 -0.68 5.84
CA PRO A 52 13.02 -0.67 4.51
C PRO A 52 13.70 -1.62 3.52
N ALA A 53 12.92 -2.19 2.58
CA ALA A 53 13.47 -3.00 1.49
C ALA A 53 14.24 -2.15 0.46
N GLU A 54 13.76 -0.94 0.18
CA GLU A 54 14.34 -0.02 -0.81
C GLU A 54 15.25 1.01 -0.13
N THR A 55 16.51 1.11 -0.54
CA THR A 55 17.53 1.96 0.13
C THR A 55 18.06 3.11 -0.74
N ALA A 56 17.70 3.18 -2.01
CA ALA A 56 18.12 4.25 -2.90
C ALA A 56 17.60 5.63 -2.45
N PRO A 57 18.13 6.75 -2.97
CA PRO A 57 17.52 8.07 -2.78
C PRO A 57 16.07 8.11 -3.28
N ALA A 58 15.30 9.09 -2.80
CA ALA A 58 13.97 9.34 -3.38
C ALA A 58 14.12 9.78 -4.84
N ASN A 59 13.23 9.29 -5.71
CA ASN A 59 13.21 9.69 -7.13
C ASN A 59 12.67 11.12 -7.35
N THR A 60 12.04 11.72 -6.34
CA THR A 60 11.46 13.07 -6.38
C THR A 60 11.53 13.73 -5.01
N THR A 61 11.22 15.02 -4.95
CA THR A 61 11.11 15.81 -3.70
C THR A 61 9.68 15.87 -3.16
N TYR A 62 8.72 15.19 -3.77
CA TYR A 62 7.33 15.21 -3.34
C TYR A 62 7.17 14.49 -2.00
N LYS A 63 6.45 15.11 -1.06
CA LYS A 63 6.13 14.51 0.24
C LYS A 63 4.97 13.51 0.10
N PRO A 64 5.08 12.28 0.61
CA PRO A 64 3.98 11.32 0.65
C PRO A 64 2.75 11.87 1.38
N LEU A 65 1.55 11.45 0.97
CA LEU A 65 0.30 11.89 1.57
C LEU A 65 0.08 11.26 2.95
N LEU A 66 0.48 9.99 3.10
CA LEU A 66 0.31 9.21 4.32
C LEU A 66 1.67 8.75 4.88
N PRO A 67 1.76 8.56 6.21
CA PRO A 67 2.87 7.81 6.82
C PRO A 67 2.97 6.41 6.19
N ASN A 68 4.19 5.90 5.99
CA ASN A 68 4.46 4.55 5.47
C ASN A 68 3.90 4.22 4.07
N GLN A 69 3.50 5.22 3.28
CA GLN A 69 3.05 5.02 1.88
C GLN A 69 4.19 4.51 0.97
N THR A 70 5.43 4.87 1.30
CA THR A 70 6.65 4.49 0.57
C THR A 70 7.58 3.71 1.49
N ARG A 71 8.61 3.06 0.93
CA ARG A 71 9.64 2.35 1.72
C ARG A 71 9.04 1.24 2.58
N ALA A 72 8.40 0.27 1.91
CA ALA A 72 7.86 -0.91 2.56
C ALA A 72 8.95 -1.64 3.38
N PRO A 73 8.59 -2.21 4.54
CA PRO A 73 9.53 -2.96 5.37
C PRO A 73 10.06 -4.18 4.63
N LYS A 74 11.33 -4.50 4.84
CA LYS A 74 11.93 -5.72 4.31
C LYS A 74 11.39 -6.93 5.08
N PRO A 75 10.87 -7.97 4.40
CA PRO A 75 10.54 -9.23 5.05
C PRO A 75 11.78 -9.84 5.73
N LEU A 76 11.60 -10.52 6.87
CA LEU A 76 12.71 -11.21 7.57
C LEU A 76 13.36 -12.28 6.68
N GLU A 77 12.54 -12.98 5.90
CA GLU A 77 12.95 -14.09 5.06
C GLU A 77 12.58 -13.81 3.59
N ALA A 78 13.52 -14.08 2.70
CA ALA A 78 13.28 -13.97 1.26
C ALA A 78 12.64 -15.26 0.73
N THR A 79 11.62 -15.12 -0.14
CA THR A 79 11.03 -16.25 -0.84
C THR A 79 12.06 -16.84 -1.83
N LYS A 80 12.36 -18.13 -1.68
CA LYS A 80 13.23 -18.85 -2.61
C LYS A 80 12.48 -19.10 -3.93
N VAL A 81 13.04 -18.63 -5.03
CA VAL A 81 12.52 -18.85 -6.39
C VAL A 81 13.58 -19.54 -7.24
N GLN A 82 13.15 -20.39 -8.18
CA GLN A 82 14.02 -20.99 -9.19
C GLN A 82 13.80 -20.29 -10.53
N SER A 83 14.88 -20.08 -11.27
CA SER A 83 14.83 -19.46 -12.60
C SER A 83 15.61 -20.31 -13.59
N THR A 84 15.06 -20.46 -14.80
CA THR A 84 15.66 -21.23 -15.89
C THR A 84 15.50 -20.45 -17.18
N VAL A 85 16.54 -20.46 -18.02
CA VAL A 85 16.49 -19.81 -19.34
C VAL A 85 15.69 -20.69 -20.30
N VAL A 86 14.57 -20.17 -20.81
CA VAL A 86 13.68 -20.88 -21.74
C VAL A 86 13.98 -20.61 -23.21
N ALA A 87 14.60 -19.46 -23.53
CA ALA A 87 14.98 -19.07 -24.88
C ALA A 87 16.12 -18.04 -24.83
N LYS A 88 16.90 -17.94 -25.91
CA LYS A 88 17.97 -16.95 -26.10
C LYS A 88 17.89 -16.32 -27.48
N GLY A 89 18.53 -15.16 -27.67
CA GLY A 89 18.63 -14.50 -28.97
C GLY A 89 17.40 -13.70 -29.39
N LEU A 90 16.52 -13.37 -28.44
CA LEU A 90 15.41 -12.41 -28.64
C LEU A 90 15.94 -10.98 -28.48
N ASP A 91 15.46 -10.07 -29.31
CA ASP A 91 15.82 -8.65 -29.27
C ASP A 91 14.75 -7.85 -28.53
N SER A 92 15.04 -7.47 -27.28
CA SER A 92 14.13 -6.68 -26.44
C SER A 92 12.71 -7.28 -26.36
N PRO A 93 12.55 -8.52 -25.86
CA PRO A 93 11.24 -9.15 -25.73
C PRO A 93 10.31 -8.33 -24.82
N TRP A 94 9.06 -8.19 -25.22
CA TRP A 94 8.09 -7.26 -24.62
C TRP A 94 6.93 -7.99 -23.96
N ALA A 95 6.24 -8.86 -24.69
CA ALA A 95 5.17 -9.69 -24.18
C ALA A 95 5.29 -11.12 -24.72
N MET A 96 4.66 -12.06 -24.04
CA MET A 96 4.61 -13.46 -24.45
C MET A 96 3.28 -14.11 -24.10
N GLU A 97 2.91 -15.15 -24.83
CA GLU A 97 1.73 -15.98 -24.59
C GLU A 97 2.01 -17.44 -24.95
N PHE A 98 1.48 -18.38 -24.17
CA PHE A 98 1.63 -19.80 -24.47
C PHE A 98 0.58 -20.25 -25.49
N LEU A 99 1.03 -20.98 -26.50
CA LEU A 99 0.13 -21.59 -27.48
C LEU A 99 -0.37 -22.95 -26.97
N PRO A 100 -1.55 -23.43 -27.43
CA PRO A 100 -2.10 -24.72 -27.01
C PRO A 100 -1.18 -25.92 -27.29
N ASP A 101 -0.27 -25.79 -28.25
CA ASP A 101 0.71 -26.81 -28.60
C ASP A 101 2.00 -26.73 -27.76
N SER A 102 2.03 -25.92 -26.69
CA SER A 102 3.18 -25.66 -25.79
C SER A 102 4.34 -24.86 -26.40
N ARG A 103 4.16 -24.25 -27.57
CA ARG A 103 5.07 -23.19 -28.04
C ARG A 103 4.73 -21.87 -27.36
N MET A 104 5.55 -20.84 -27.59
CA MET A 104 5.32 -19.50 -27.06
C MET A 104 5.37 -18.47 -28.18
N LEU A 105 4.36 -17.60 -28.22
CA LEU A 105 4.36 -16.40 -29.03
C LEU A 105 5.09 -15.30 -28.26
N VAL A 106 6.02 -14.57 -28.88
CA VAL A 106 6.78 -13.49 -28.25
C VAL A 106 6.77 -12.26 -29.15
N THR A 107 6.43 -11.10 -28.60
CA THR A 107 6.61 -9.80 -29.27
C THR A 107 7.93 -9.18 -28.87
N GLU A 108 8.63 -8.59 -29.83
CA GLU A 108 9.86 -7.81 -29.62
C GLU A 108 9.55 -6.33 -29.79
N LYS A 109 10.20 -5.48 -28.98
CA LYS A 109 9.97 -4.01 -29.00
C LYS A 109 10.17 -3.40 -30.39
N GLY A 110 11.03 -4.00 -31.23
CA GLY A 110 11.26 -3.62 -32.62
C GLY A 110 10.12 -3.95 -33.60
N GLY A 111 8.99 -4.49 -33.12
CA GLY A 111 7.82 -4.80 -33.94
C GLY A 111 7.83 -6.19 -34.58
N LYS A 112 8.72 -7.09 -34.15
CA LYS A 112 8.78 -8.48 -34.63
C LYS A 112 7.89 -9.37 -33.76
N LEU A 113 7.25 -10.36 -34.39
CA LEU A 113 6.52 -11.43 -33.73
C LEU A 113 7.30 -12.73 -33.93
N ARG A 114 7.60 -13.46 -32.86
CA ARG A 114 8.43 -14.66 -32.88
C ARG A 114 7.65 -15.83 -32.30
N ILE A 115 7.87 -17.02 -32.84
CA ILE A 115 7.43 -18.27 -32.21
C ILE A 115 8.66 -18.96 -31.62
N VAL A 116 8.60 -19.27 -30.33
CA VAL A 116 9.60 -20.06 -29.61
C VAL A 116 9.08 -21.49 -29.48
N ALA A 117 9.86 -22.45 -29.97
CA ALA A 117 9.57 -23.88 -29.87
C ALA A 117 9.83 -24.43 -28.45
N LYS A 118 9.37 -25.66 -28.19
CA LYS A 118 9.48 -26.30 -26.84
C LYS A 118 10.91 -26.47 -26.35
N ASP A 119 11.86 -26.57 -27.28
CA ASP A 119 13.30 -26.69 -27.02
C ASP A 119 13.98 -25.32 -26.86
N GLY A 120 13.23 -24.22 -26.94
CA GLY A 120 13.74 -22.85 -26.87
C GLY A 120 14.23 -22.29 -28.21
N THR A 121 14.09 -23.03 -29.31
CA THR A 121 14.47 -22.55 -30.66
C THR A 121 13.55 -21.39 -31.08
N VAL A 122 14.15 -20.28 -31.51
CA VAL A 122 13.42 -19.07 -31.93
C VAL A 122 13.22 -19.07 -33.45
N GLY A 123 11.97 -19.15 -33.91
CA GLY A 123 11.60 -19.10 -35.33
C GLY A 123 11.73 -17.72 -35.96
N GLN A 124 11.89 -17.64 -37.29
CA GLN A 124 11.96 -16.38 -38.05
C GLN A 124 10.69 -15.51 -37.87
N PRO A 125 10.77 -14.17 -38.00
CA PRO A 125 9.61 -13.31 -37.84
C PRO A 125 8.63 -13.47 -39.00
#